data_AF-A0A2D8M0X6-F1
#
_entry.id   AF-A0A2D8M0X6-F1
#
_cell.length_a   1.000
_cell.length_b   1.000
_cell.length_c   1.000
_cell.angle_alpha   90.00
_cell.angle_beta   90.00
_cell.angle_gamma   90.00
#
_symmetry.space_group_name_H-M   'P 1'
#
loop_
_entity.id
_entity.type
_entity.pdbx_description
1 polymer ?
#
loop_
_entity_poly.entity_id
_entity_poly.type
_entity_poly.pdbx_seq_one_letter_code
_entity_poly.pdbx_strand_id
1 'polypeptide(L)'
;MQFDILTATKQGYKTVWDERAYLVKLALIPVIIKIICFFVAYSLEVYQGTFSYPLFMLPAYFAEGWLIAQFLRTTLTGERWPVRVKGSVEEHFDWLVMRARSILACILTYVLIAMAHGGALVFLVKFRELAEEQEAALAGDGNPMLVFGALALIGLLLWGFRLLWLHVPMILLVPVRNYLKFLGGMMSSFHMLAVWMLSIIPVFFLMMFITSLALGPTGGALADAPPFLSFLFIGLNLVAETVTAVIASVAMAALIKPLLILYGAKPLFPNDGQDSKRK
;
A
#
# COMPACT_ATOMS: atom_id res chain seq x y z
N MET A 1 12.77 3.49 21.51
CA MET A 1 11.65 4.12 20.79
C MET A 1 10.50 3.13 20.82
N GLN A 2 9.33 3.49 21.35
CA GLN A 2 8.21 2.56 21.48
C GLN A 2 7.32 2.72 20.25
N PHE A 3 7.30 1.72 19.39
CA PHE A 3 6.37 1.67 18.26
C PHE A 3 5.00 1.28 18.79
N ASP A 4 4.09 2.25 18.87
CA ASP A 4 2.70 1.97 19.22
C ASP A 4 1.91 1.57 17.97
N ILE A 5 1.93 0.25 17.71
CA ILE A 5 1.29 -0.38 16.55
C ILE A 5 -0.22 -0.10 16.55
N LEU A 6 -0.87 -0.20 17.71
CA LEU A 6 -2.32 -0.06 17.83
C LEU A 6 -2.75 1.38 17.58
N THR A 7 -2.04 2.35 18.18
CA THR A 7 -2.33 3.77 17.96
C THR A 7 -2.07 4.17 16.51
N ALA A 8 -0.99 3.71 15.89
CA ALA A 8 -0.71 3.97 14.48
C ALA A 8 -1.81 3.44 13.56
N THR A 9 -2.25 2.19 13.80
CA THR A 9 -3.30 1.56 12.99
C THR A 9 -4.66 2.23 13.18
N LYS A 10 -5.05 2.51 14.44
CA LYS A 10 -6.25 3.27 14.76
C LYS A 10 -6.26 4.62 14.04
N GLN A 11 -5.12 5.29 13.99
CA GLN A 11 -5.00 6.58 13.31
C GLN A 11 -5.20 6.45 11.80
N GLY A 12 -4.68 5.39 11.17
CA GLY A 12 -4.94 5.09 9.76
C GLY A 12 -6.44 5.05 9.47
N TYR A 13 -7.18 4.22 10.20
CA TYR A 13 -8.64 4.10 10.06
C TYR A 13 -9.38 5.41 10.35
N LYS A 14 -9.09 6.06 11.48
CA LYS A 14 -9.73 7.32 11.89
C LYS A 14 -9.58 8.38 10.80
N THR A 15 -8.37 8.56 10.28
CA THR A 15 -8.08 9.57 9.25
C THR A 15 -8.79 9.27 7.94
N VAL A 16 -8.80 8.00 7.49
CA VAL A 16 -9.53 7.59 6.29
C VAL A 16 -11.03 7.82 6.44
N TRP A 17 -11.59 7.53 7.61
CA TRP A 17 -13.00 7.74 7.91
C TRP A 17 -13.40 9.22 7.97
N ASP A 18 -12.59 10.04 8.63
CA ASP A 18 -12.81 11.47 8.76
C ASP A 18 -12.77 12.17 7.38
N GLU A 19 -11.86 11.74 6.50
CA GLU A 19 -11.67 12.31 5.16
C GLU A 19 -12.38 11.50 4.05
N ARG A 20 -13.30 10.58 4.39
CA ARG A 20 -13.93 9.65 3.43
C ARG A 20 -14.56 10.33 2.20
N ALA A 21 -15.23 11.46 2.39
CA ALA A 21 -15.90 12.18 1.29
C ALA A 21 -14.89 12.79 0.31
N TYR A 22 -13.74 13.23 0.80
CA TYR A 22 -12.64 13.69 -0.03
C TYR A 22 -11.95 12.51 -0.72
N LEU A 23 -11.68 11.45 0.04
CA LEU A 23 -11.03 10.24 -0.49
C LEU A 23 -11.83 9.59 -1.62
N VAL A 24 -13.15 9.48 -1.50
CA VAL A 24 -14.01 8.91 -2.57
C VAL A 24 -13.88 9.71 -3.87
N LYS A 25 -13.88 11.06 -3.79
CA LYS A 25 -13.70 11.92 -4.97
C LYS A 25 -12.31 11.76 -5.58
N LEU A 26 -11.29 11.62 -4.73
CA LEU A 26 -9.90 11.46 -5.15
C LEU A 26 -9.62 10.08 -5.77
N ALA A 27 -10.22 9.02 -5.21
CA ALA A 27 -10.00 7.63 -5.59
C ALA A 27 -10.79 7.18 -6.82
N LEU A 28 -11.86 7.89 -7.20
CA LEU A 28 -12.74 7.51 -8.31
C LEU A 28 -11.97 7.23 -9.60
N ILE A 29 -11.14 8.17 -10.06
CA ILE A 29 -10.38 8.03 -11.31
C ILE A 29 -9.31 6.93 -11.19
N PRO A 30 -8.46 6.89 -10.15
CA PRO A 30 -7.51 5.80 -9.94
C PRO A 30 -8.11 4.40 -9.93
N VAL A 31 -9.24 4.22 -9.23
CA VAL A 31 -9.94 2.93 -9.16
C VAL A 31 -10.46 2.52 -10.54
N ILE A 32 -11.05 3.45 -11.30
CA ILE A 32 -11.52 3.17 -12.67
C ILE A 32 -10.34 2.75 -13.57
N ILE A 33 -9.21 3.47 -13.51
CA ILE A 33 -8.01 3.10 -14.28
C ILE A 33 -7.53 1.71 -13.89
N LYS A 34 -7.46 1.40 -12.59
CA LYS A 34 -7.03 0.08 -12.08
C LYS A 34 -7.94 -1.05 -12.57
N ILE A 35 -9.27 -0.83 -12.54
CA ILE A 35 -10.27 -1.76 -13.06
C ILE A 35 -10.08 -1.98 -14.57
N ILE A 36 -9.93 -0.91 -15.36
CA ILE A 36 -9.74 -1.01 -16.81
C ILE A 36 -8.45 -1.77 -17.13
N CYS A 37 -7.32 -1.41 -16.50
CA CYS A 37 -6.05 -2.10 -16.71
C CYS A 37 -6.14 -3.59 -16.37
N PHE A 38 -6.79 -3.93 -15.26
CA PHE A 38 -7.02 -5.33 -14.89
C PHE A 38 -7.82 -6.08 -15.97
N PHE A 39 -8.92 -5.51 -16.46
CA PHE A 39 -9.74 -6.16 -17.48
C PHE A 39 -9.06 -6.27 -18.83
N VAL A 40 -8.27 -5.27 -19.22
CA VAL A 40 -7.46 -5.35 -20.44
C VAL A 40 -6.41 -6.46 -20.30
N ALA A 41 -5.69 -6.54 -19.17
CA ALA A 41 -4.73 -7.61 -18.92
C ALA A 41 -5.39 -8.99 -18.96
N TYR A 42 -6.55 -9.15 -18.31
CA TYR A 42 -7.33 -10.38 -18.33
C TYR A 42 -7.78 -10.77 -19.75
N SER A 43 -8.26 -9.80 -20.55
CA SER A 43 -8.72 -10.04 -21.93
C SER A 43 -7.58 -10.41 -22.88
N LEU A 44 -6.35 -10.00 -22.57
CA LEU A 44 -5.14 -10.36 -23.30
C LEU A 44 -4.46 -11.62 -22.75
N GLU A 45 -5.13 -12.34 -21.83
CA GLU A 45 -4.60 -13.54 -21.16
C GLU A 45 -3.27 -13.29 -20.42
N VAL A 46 -3.07 -12.05 -19.98
CA VAL A 46 -1.93 -11.65 -19.17
C VAL A 46 -2.29 -11.85 -17.70
N TYR A 47 -1.86 -12.98 -17.14
CA TYR A 47 -2.16 -13.37 -15.76
C TYR A 47 -1.09 -12.90 -14.77
N GLN A 48 -1.48 -12.78 -13.49
CA GLN A 48 -0.62 -12.34 -12.38
C GLN A 48 0.68 -13.15 -12.21
N GLY A 49 0.72 -14.40 -12.70
CA GLY A 49 1.91 -15.25 -12.69
C GLY A 49 2.93 -14.96 -13.79
N THR A 50 2.72 -13.93 -14.61
CA THR A 50 3.61 -13.56 -15.72
C THR A 50 4.35 -12.25 -15.44
N PHE A 51 5.63 -12.15 -15.86
CA PHE A 51 6.40 -10.90 -15.74
C PHE A 51 5.82 -9.74 -16.57
N SER A 52 5.00 -10.04 -17.58
CA SER A 52 4.23 -9.06 -18.34
C SER A 52 3.16 -8.37 -17.50
N TYR A 53 2.57 -9.04 -16.50
CA TYR A 53 1.44 -8.48 -15.76
C TYR A 53 1.79 -7.17 -15.01
N PRO A 54 2.87 -7.09 -14.21
CA PRO A 54 3.26 -5.82 -13.58
C PRO A 54 3.55 -4.69 -14.58
N LEU A 55 4.01 -5.01 -15.80
CA LEU A 55 4.25 -4.02 -16.86
C LEU A 55 2.93 -3.49 -17.44
N PHE A 56 1.97 -4.38 -17.69
CA PHE A 56 0.63 -3.98 -18.15
C PHE A 56 -0.13 -3.14 -17.11
N MET A 57 0.11 -3.39 -15.83
CA MET A 57 -0.53 -2.66 -14.72
C MET A 57 0.13 -1.31 -14.40
N LEU A 58 1.19 -0.90 -15.12
CA LEU A 58 1.88 0.37 -14.91
C LEU A 58 0.94 1.59 -14.81
N PRO A 59 -0.03 1.81 -15.73
CA PRO A 59 -0.91 2.97 -15.64
C PRO A 59 -1.73 2.98 -14.35
N ALA A 60 -2.16 1.80 -13.88
CA ALA A 60 -2.86 1.65 -12.61
C ALA A 60 -1.95 2.00 -11.42
N TYR A 61 -0.69 1.55 -11.43
CA TYR A 61 0.27 1.87 -10.36
C TYR A 61 0.59 3.36 -10.29
N PHE A 62 0.67 4.05 -11.43
CA PHE A 62 0.84 5.51 -11.46
C PHE A 62 -0.38 6.22 -10.86
N ALA A 63 -1.59 5.79 -11.22
CA ALA A 63 -2.82 6.40 -10.72
C ALA A 63 -3.03 6.15 -9.22
N GLU A 64 -2.74 4.94 -8.74
CA GLU A 64 -2.78 4.57 -7.32
C GLU A 64 -1.68 5.28 -6.52
N GLY A 65 -0.46 5.38 -7.07
CA GLY A 65 0.62 6.17 -6.48
C GLY A 65 0.25 7.65 -6.35
N TRP A 66 -0.44 8.21 -7.36
CA TRP A 66 -0.94 9.58 -7.31
C TRP A 66 -2.00 9.75 -6.22
N LEU A 67 -2.96 8.82 -6.11
CA LEU A 67 -3.97 8.81 -5.04
C LEU A 67 -3.30 8.85 -3.65
N ILE A 68 -2.36 7.94 -3.42
CA ILE A 68 -1.65 7.81 -2.15
C ILE A 68 -0.84 9.07 -1.86
N ALA A 69 -0.11 9.61 -2.85
CA ALA A 69 0.67 10.84 -2.70
C ALA A 69 -0.20 12.04 -2.31
N GLN A 70 -1.32 12.25 -3.01
CA GLN A 70 -2.24 13.36 -2.70
C GLN A 70 -2.89 13.18 -1.33
N PHE A 71 -3.30 11.96 -0.98
CA PHE A 71 -3.93 11.69 0.31
C PHE A 71 -2.94 11.84 1.48
N LEU A 72 -1.74 11.26 1.37
CA LEU A 72 -0.67 11.45 2.35
C LEU A 72 -0.31 12.92 2.52
N ARG A 73 -0.29 13.69 1.43
CA ARG A 73 0.00 15.13 1.52
C ARG A 73 -1.12 15.88 2.23
N THR A 74 -2.38 15.57 1.95
CA THR A 74 -3.53 16.11 2.71
C THR A 74 -3.37 15.82 4.20
N THR A 75 -3.01 14.59 4.58
CA THR A 75 -2.91 14.20 6.01
C THR A 75 -1.68 14.79 6.70
N LEU A 76 -0.52 14.83 6.04
CA LEU A 76 0.74 15.30 6.63
C LEU A 76 0.90 16.81 6.63
N THR A 77 0.36 17.50 5.61
CA THR A 77 0.60 18.94 5.41
C THR A 77 -0.69 19.77 5.42
N GLY A 78 -1.86 19.13 5.34
CA GLY A 78 -3.16 19.80 5.21
C GLY A 78 -3.43 20.33 3.79
N GLU A 79 -2.54 20.06 2.83
CA GLU A 79 -2.67 20.55 1.46
C GLU A 79 -3.57 19.61 0.62
N ARG A 80 -4.77 20.08 0.28
CA ARG A 80 -5.74 19.32 -0.52
C ARG A 80 -5.53 19.52 -2.04
N TRP A 81 -5.96 18.52 -2.80
CA TRP A 81 -6.13 18.61 -4.25
C TRP A 81 -7.61 18.88 -4.60
N PRO A 82 -7.92 19.72 -5.60
CA PRO A 82 -7.02 20.61 -6.34
C PRO A 82 -6.50 21.76 -5.46
N VAL A 83 -5.25 22.16 -5.69
CA VAL A 83 -4.64 23.29 -4.97
C VAL A 83 -5.31 24.59 -5.41
N ARG A 84 -5.72 25.41 -4.44
CA ARG A 84 -6.18 26.78 -4.68
C ARG A 84 -5.18 27.73 -4.06
N VAL A 85 -4.36 28.35 -4.90
CA VAL A 85 -3.41 29.39 -4.47
C VAL A 85 -4.16 30.73 -4.36
N LYS A 86 -3.94 31.47 -3.29
CA LYS A 86 -4.42 32.85 -3.14
C LYS A 86 -3.26 33.78 -3.54
N GLY A 87 -3.49 34.73 -4.45
CA GLY A 87 -2.46 35.63 -4.98
C GLY A 87 -1.97 35.20 -6.36
N SER A 88 -0.86 35.80 -6.81
CA SER A 88 -0.24 35.46 -8.10
C SER A 88 0.45 34.09 -8.03
N VAL A 89 0.52 33.38 -9.15
CA VAL A 89 1.23 32.08 -9.23
C VAL A 89 2.74 32.26 -9.00
N GLU A 90 3.28 33.41 -9.42
CA GLU A 90 4.70 33.76 -9.33
C GLU A 90 5.18 33.82 -7.87
N GLU A 91 4.37 34.38 -6.96
CA GLU A 91 4.68 34.43 -5.53
C GLU A 91 4.82 33.04 -4.88
N HIS A 92 4.15 32.02 -5.44
CA HIS A 92 4.11 30.67 -4.88
C HIS A 92 4.84 29.64 -5.73
N PHE A 93 5.60 30.07 -6.73
CA PHE A 93 6.21 29.17 -7.71
C PHE A 93 7.16 28.16 -7.07
N ASP A 94 8.06 28.61 -6.20
CA ASP A 94 9.03 27.73 -5.52
C ASP A 94 8.34 26.67 -4.66
N TRP A 95 7.29 27.06 -3.94
CA TRP A 95 6.48 26.13 -3.15
C TRP A 95 5.75 25.12 -4.04
N LEU A 96 5.18 25.55 -5.17
CA LEU A 96 4.52 24.67 -6.14
C LEU A 96 5.50 23.65 -6.74
N VAL A 97 6.73 24.08 -7.06
CA VAL A 97 7.79 23.21 -7.58
C VAL A 97 8.19 22.17 -6.52
N MET A 98 8.40 22.59 -5.28
CA MET A 98 8.74 21.66 -4.18
C MET A 98 7.62 20.67 -3.91
N ARG A 99 6.37 21.13 -3.94
CA ARG A 99 5.18 20.27 -3.87
C ARG A 99 5.16 19.25 -5.00
N ALA A 100 5.30 19.68 -6.25
CA ALA A 100 5.30 18.80 -7.40
C ALA A 100 6.42 17.75 -7.33
N ARG A 101 7.63 18.15 -6.95
CA ARG A 101 8.78 17.25 -6.77
C ARG A 101 8.49 16.16 -5.74
N SER A 102 7.92 16.51 -4.60
CA SER A 102 7.61 15.53 -3.55
C SER A 102 6.50 14.55 -3.94
N ILE A 103 5.48 15.02 -4.66
CA ILE A 103 4.41 14.17 -5.18
C ILE A 103 4.97 13.21 -6.21
N LEU A 104 5.77 13.71 -7.16
CA LEU A 104 6.41 12.88 -8.17
C LEU A 104 7.34 11.84 -7.54
N ALA A 105 8.14 12.23 -6.56
CA ALA A 105 9.03 11.30 -5.84
C ALA A 105 8.25 10.19 -5.12
N CYS A 106 7.13 10.53 -4.46
CA CYS A 106 6.24 9.56 -3.85
C CYS A 106 5.64 8.59 -4.89
N ILE A 107 5.11 9.12 -6.00
CA ILE A 107 4.52 8.33 -7.09
C ILE A 107 5.55 7.36 -7.68
N LEU A 108 6.73 7.87 -8.08
CA LEU A 108 7.78 7.04 -8.68
C LEU A 108 8.25 5.95 -7.73
N THR A 109 8.43 6.27 -6.45
CA THR A 109 8.80 5.29 -5.43
C THR A 109 7.71 4.23 -5.25
N TYR A 110 6.44 4.64 -5.22
CA TYR A 110 5.32 3.71 -5.14
C TYR A 110 5.24 2.77 -6.34
N VAL A 111 5.41 3.30 -7.57
CA VAL A 111 5.41 2.49 -8.80
C VAL A 111 6.54 1.45 -8.76
N LEU A 112 7.75 1.85 -8.37
CA LEU A 112 8.87 0.92 -8.23
C LEU A 112 8.60 -0.17 -7.19
N ILE A 113 7.98 0.18 -6.06
CA ILE A 113 7.56 -0.78 -5.04
C ILE A 113 6.49 -1.74 -5.58
N ALA A 114 5.47 -1.23 -6.27
CA ALA A 114 4.40 -2.03 -6.85
C ALA A 114 4.94 -3.01 -7.91
N MET A 115 5.87 -2.56 -8.76
CA MET A 115 6.56 -3.42 -9.72
C MET A 115 7.43 -4.47 -9.03
N ALA A 116 8.21 -4.09 -8.01
CA ALA A 116 9.03 -5.03 -7.26
C ALA A 116 8.18 -6.08 -6.54
N HIS A 117 7.03 -5.68 -5.98
CA HIS A 117 6.06 -6.58 -5.36
C HIS A 117 5.46 -7.55 -6.39
N GLY A 118 5.02 -7.04 -7.55
CA GLY A 118 4.52 -7.89 -8.64
C GLY A 118 5.58 -8.87 -9.16
N GLY A 119 6.82 -8.41 -9.35
CA GLY A 119 7.94 -9.26 -9.75
C GLY A 119 8.29 -10.32 -8.70
N ALA A 120 8.24 -9.97 -7.40
CA ALA A 120 8.45 -10.91 -6.31
C ALA A 120 7.35 -11.98 -6.26
N LEU A 121 6.09 -11.63 -6.53
CA LEU A 121 4.99 -12.60 -6.62
C LEU A 121 5.22 -13.60 -7.75
N VAL A 122 5.57 -13.12 -8.95
CA VAL A 122 5.90 -13.97 -10.11
C VAL A 122 7.08 -14.88 -9.78
N PHE A 123 8.13 -14.33 -9.17
CA PHE A 123 9.30 -15.11 -8.74
C PHE A 123 8.91 -16.22 -7.74
N LEU A 124 8.05 -15.93 -6.75
CA LEU A 124 7.60 -16.93 -5.79
C LEU A 124 6.78 -18.05 -6.45
N VAL A 125 5.92 -17.74 -7.40
CA VAL A 125 5.16 -18.76 -8.17
C VAL A 125 6.12 -19.66 -8.94
N LYS A 126 7.08 -19.08 -9.66
CA LYS A 126 8.07 -19.86 -10.43
C LYS A 126 9.04 -20.64 -9.54
N PHE A 127 9.43 -20.09 -8.40
CA PHE A 127 10.24 -20.80 -7.42
C PHE A 127 9.51 -22.01 -6.84
N ARG A 128 8.20 -21.88 -6.59
CA ARG A 128 7.35 -22.99 -6.14
C ARG A 128 7.26 -24.09 -7.19
N GLU A 129 6.99 -23.75 -8.45
CA GLU A 129 6.95 -24.72 -9.56
C GLU A 129 8.27 -25.53 -9.64
N LEU A 130 9.41 -24.83 -9.56
CA LEU A 130 10.73 -25.48 -9.56
C LEU A 130 10.95 -26.38 -8.34
N ALA A 131 10.51 -25.95 -7.16
CA ALA A 131 10.64 -26.75 -5.94
C ALA A 131 9.81 -28.03 -6.02
N GLU A 132 8.58 -27.95 -6.53
CA GLU A 132 7.68 -29.09 -6.72
C GLU A 132 8.25 -30.08 -7.76
N GLU A 133 8.81 -29.60 -8.87
CA GLU A 133 9.50 -30.43 -9.86
C GLU A 133 10.73 -31.15 -9.26
N GLN A 134 11.49 -30.45 -8.43
CA GLN A 134 12.69 -31.00 -7.81
C GLN A 134 12.37 -32.02 -6.71
N GLU A 135 11.29 -31.80 -5.94
CA GLU A 135 10.76 -32.75 -4.96
C GLU A 135 10.19 -34.01 -5.63
N ALA A 136 9.51 -33.86 -6.77
CA ALA A 136 9.05 -35.00 -7.56
C ALA A 136 10.21 -35.82 -8.17
N ALA A 137 11.33 -35.16 -8.52
CA ALA A 137 12.52 -35.81 -9.06
C ALA A 137 13.39 -36.50 -7.98
N LEU A 138 13.37 -35.99 -6.75
CA LEU A 138 14.11 -36.52 -5.61
C LEU A 138 13.15 -37.28 -4.69
N ALA A 139 12.92 -38.55 -4.98
CA ALA A 139 12.06 -39.42 -4.19
C ALA A 139 12.50 -39.48 -2.69
N GLY A 140 11.85 -38.68 -1.85
CA GLY A 140 11.70 -38.93 -0.41
C GLY A 140 12.69 -38.28 0.56
N ASP A 141 13.86 -37.79 0.12
CA ASP A 141 14.80 -37.10 1.01
C ASP A 141 14.72 -35.59 0.82
N GLY A 142 14.06 -34.92 1.78
CA GLY A 142 13.91 -33.47 1.78
C GLY A 142 15.28 -32.78 1.72
N ASN A 143 15.52 -32.01 0.67
CA ASN A 143 16.79 -31.31 0.46
C ASN A 143 16.93 -30.16 1.49
N PRO A 144 17.86 -30.25 2.47
CA PRO A 144 18.03 -29.21 3.48
C PRO A 144 18.41 -27.85 2.87
N MET A 145 19.01 -27.83 1.68
CA MET A 145 19.33 -26.59 0.96
C MET A 145 18.07 -25.82 0.55
N LEU A 146 16.97 -26.51 0.20
CA LEU A 146 15.69 -25.86 -0.11
C LEU A 146 15.08 -25.22 1.14
N VAL A 147 15.19 -25.90 2.30
CA VAL A 147 14.71 -25.37 3.59
C VAL A 147 15.51 -24.13 4.00
N PHE A 148 16.84 -24.19 3.96
CA PHE A 148 17.68 -23.03 4.27
C PHE A 148 17.46 -21.87 3.27
N GLY A 149 17.29 -22.18 1.98
CA GLY A 149 16.95 -21.20 0.96
C GLY A 149 15.62 -20.50 1.23
N ALA A 150 14.58 -21.26 1.59
CA ALA A 150 13.28 -20.72 1.96
C ALA A 150 13.36 -19.84 3.21
N LEU A 151 14.07 -20.27 4.27
CA LEU A 151 14.27 -19.48 5.48
C LEU A 151 15.04 -18.18 5.20
N ALA A 152 16.08 -18.24 4.36
CA ALA A 152 16.84 -17.06 3.95
C ALA A 152 15.96 -16.08 3.15
N LEU A 153 15.12 -16.59 2.25
CA LEU A 153 14.17 -15.79 1.48
C LEU A 153 13.14 -15.12 2.40
N ILE A 154 12.56 -15.85 3.36
CA ILE A 154 11.64 -15.29 4.37
C ILE A 154 12.34 -14.19 5.17
N GLY A 155 13.57 -14.42 5.65
CA GLY A 155 14.34 -13.42 6.37
C GLY A 155 14.59 -12.16 5.53
N LEU A 156 14.90 -12.32 4.25
CA LEU A 156 15.09 -11.21 3.31
C LEU A 156 13.79 -10.44 3.06
N LEU A 157 12.66 -11.12 2.88
CA LEU A 157 11.35 -10.50 2.68
C LEU A 157 10.90 -9.73 3.93
N LEU A 158 11.07 -10.32 5.10
CA LEU A 158 10.78 -9.67 6.39
C LEU A 158 11.67 -8.43 6.57
N TRP A 159 12.97 -8.54 6.32
CA TRP A 159 13.86 -7.39 6.42
C TRP A 159 13.51 -6.30 5.39
N GLY A 160 13.26 -6.71 4.14
CA GLY A 160 12.92 -5.85 3.01
C GLY A 160 11.55 -5.18 3.13
N PHE A 161 10.68 -5.67 4.02
CA PHE A 161 9.33 -5.15 4.22
C PHE A 161 9.29 -3.64 4.47
N ARG A 162 10.26 -3.10 5.22
CA ARG A 162 10.36 -1.65 5.45
C ARG A 162 10.56 -0.83 4.16
N LEU A 163 11.17 -1.42 3.14
CA LEU A 163 11.42 -0.76 1.85
C LEU A 163 10.11 -0.58 1.06
N LEU A 164 9.10 -1.41 1.32
CA LEU A 164 7.77 -1.31 0.70
C LEU A 164 7.00 -0.05 1.13
N TRP A 165 7.54 0.72 2.08
CA TRP A 165 6.91 1.92 2.61
C TRP A 165 7.71 3.19 2.36
N LEU A 166 8.74 3.13 1.50
CA LEU A 166 9.57 4.28 1.15
C LEU A 166 8.79 5.42 0.50
N HIS A 167 7.66 5.13 -0.16
CA HIS A 167 6.81 6.18 -0.74
C HIS A 167 6.26 7.14 0.32
N VAL A 168 6.05 6.68 1.56
CA VAL A 168 5.50 7.50 2.66
C VAL A 168 6.44 8.66 3.03
N PRO A 169 7.71 8.45 3.42
CA PRO A 169 8.62 9.54 3.75
C PRO A 169 8.99 10.41 2.52
N MET A 170 8.92 9.88 1.29
CA MET A 170 9.26 10.62 0.08
C MET A 170 8.29 11.77 -0.24
N ILE A 171 7.07 11.75 0.30
CA ILE A 171 6.11 12.87 0.14
C ILE A 171 6.57 14.17 0.84
N LEU A 172 7.56 14.07 1.74
CA LEU A 172 8.22 15.20 2.38
C LEU A 172 9.70 15.30 1.98
N LEU A 173 10.12 14.59 0.93
CA LEU A 173 11.50 14.54 0.44
C LEU A 173 12.52 14.13 1.52
N VAL A 174 12.11 13.28 2.46
CA VAL A 174 13.00 12.74 3.49
C VAL A 174 14.06 11.87 2.80
N PRO A 175 15.36 12.09 3.05
CA PRO A 175 16.41 11.27 2.47
C PRO A 175 16.27 9.80 2.91
N VAL A 176 16.33 8.87 1.95
CA VAL A 176 16.22 7.42 2.20
C VAL A 176 17.22 6.95 3.26
N ARG A 177 18.44 7.49 3.26
CA ARG A 177 19.46 7.18 4.27
C ARG A 177 18.99 7.51 5.69
N ASN A 178 18.28 8.60 5.88
CA ASN A 178 17.81 9.04 7.19
C ASN A 178 16.62 8.21 7.65
N TYR A 179 15.73 7.85 6.73
CA TYR A 179 14.66 6.89 6.97
C TYR A 179 15.21 5.51 7.41
N LEU A 180 16.19 4.95 6.70
CA LEU A 180 16.78 3.66 7.04
C LEU A 180 17.56 3.69 8.36
N LYS A 181 18.24 4.80 8.66
CA LYS A 181 18.89 5.00 9.97
C LYS A 181 17.86 5.09 11.10
N PHE A 182 16.76 5.80 10.88
CA PHE A 182 15.69 5.96 11.85
C PHE A 182 15.03 4.63 12.20
N LEU A 183 14.77 3.77 11.20
CA LEU A 183 14.21 2.44 11.40
C LEU A 183 15.23 1.40 11.89
N GLY A 184 16.44 1.76 12.29
CA GLY A 184 17.53 0.83 12.57
C GLY A 184 17.12 -0.49 13.27
N GLY A 185 17.69 -1.61 12.80
CA GLY A 185 17.41 -2.96 13.31
C GLY A 185 16.37 -3.74 12.50
N MET A 186 16.19 -5.01 12.86
CA MET A 186 15.21 -5.92 12.22
C MET A 186 13.82 -5.81 12.86
N MET A 187 13.75 -5.40 14.14
CA MET A 187 12.50 -5.25 14.86
C MET A 187 11.57 -4.20 14.23
N SER A 188 12.11 -3.15 13.60
CA SER A 188 11.28 -2.16 12.92
C SER A 188 10.42 -2.77 11.81
N SER A 189 10.97 -3.69 11.02
CA SER A 189 10.23 -4.38 9.98
C SER A 189 9.06 -5.21 10.55
N PHE A 190 9.25 -5.86 11.70
CA PHE A 190 8.17 -6.58 12.39
C PHE A 190 7.05 -5.64 12.86
N HIS A 191 7.39 -4.47 13.43
CA HIS A 191 6.37 -3.49 13.85
C HIS A 191 5.61 -2.95 12.63
N MET A 192 6.29 -2.68 11.53
CA MET A 192 5.66 -2.26 10.28
C MET A 192 4.76 -3.36 9.72
N LEU A 193 5.22 -4.61 9.72
CA LEU A 193 4.41 -5.75 9.30
C LEU A 193 3.14 -5.88 10.15
N ALA A 194 3.26 -5.74 11.47
CA ALA A 194 2.11 -5.78 12.37
C ALA A 194 1.11 -4.66 12.09
N VAL A 195 1.57 -3.42 11.85
CA VAL A 195 0.69 -2.29 11.44
C VAL A 195 -0.01 -2.61 10.12
N TRP A 196 0.70 -3.16 9.14
CA TRP A 196 0.13 -3.53 7.84
C TRP A 196 -0.92 -4.63 7.98
N MET A 197 -0.63 -5.69 8.74
CA MET A 197 -1.58 -6.77 8.99
C MET A 197 -2.85 -6.26 9.68
N LEU A 198 -2.70 -5.46 10.75
CA LEU A 198 -3.86 -4.87 11.44
C LEU A 198 -4.63 -3.88 10.55
N SER A 199 -3.97 -3.26 9.58
CA SER A 199 -4.63 -2.40 8.58
C SER A 199 -5.41 -3.20 7.53
N ILE A 200 -5.06 -4.46 7.28
CA ILE A 200 -5.75 -5.33 6.31
C ILE A 200 -6.90 -6.11 6.96
N ILE A 201 -6.67 -6.65 8.15
CA ILE A 201 -7.54 -7.65 8.79
C ILE A 201 -9.03 -7.24 8.75
N PRO A 202 -9.43 -6.04 9.20
CA PRO A 202 -10.84 -5.62 9.13
C PRO A 202 -11.42 -5.58 7.72
N VAL A 203 -10.66 -5.09 6.74
CA VAL A 203 -11.10 -5.02 5.33
C VAL A 203 -11.22 -6.43 4.75
N PHE A 204 -10.27 -7.31 5.06
CA PHE A 204 -10.28 -8.70 4.64
C PHE A 204 -11.50 -9.46 5.19
N PHE A 205 -11.79 -9.34 6.50
CA PHE A 205 -12.97 -9.96 7.10
C PHE A 205 -14.28 -9.42 6.51
N LEU A 206 -14.35 -8.12 6.25
CA LEU A 206 -15.51 -7.51 5.60
C LEU A 206 -15.71 -8.08 4.19
N MET A 207 -14.64 -8.18 3.40
CA MET A 207 -14.70 -8.76 2.05
C MET A 207 -15.08 -10.24 2.07
N MET A 208 -14.53 -11.01 3.00
CA MET A 208 -14.89 -12.43 3.19
C MET A 208 -16.37 -12.58 3.55
N PHE A 209 -16.89 -11.73 4.43
CA PHE A 209 -18.30 -11.72 4.81
C PHE A 209 -19.22 -11.33 3.65
N ILE A 210 -18.88 -10.30 2.88
CA ILE A 210 -19.66 -9.90 1.69
C ILE A 210 -19.67 -11.03 0.65
N THR A 211 -18.52 -11.65 0.42
CA THR A 211 -18.37 -12.74 -0.54
C THR A 211 -19.14 -13.98 -0.10
N SER A 212 -19.08 -14.36 1.17
CA SER A 212 -19.81 -15.52 1.69
C SER A 212 -21.32 -15.32 1.67
N LEU A 213 -21.82 -14.10 1.94
CA LEU A 213 -23.25 -13.80 1.85
C LEU A 213 -23.76 -13.90 0.42
N ALA A 214 -23.02 -13.38 -0.55
CA ALA A 214 -23.48 -13.33 -1.93
C ALA A 214 -23.23 -14.64 -2.71
N LEU A 215 -22.24 -15.46 -2.34
CA LEU A 215 -21.98 -16.78 -2.93
C LEU A 215 -22.53 -17.96 -2.11
N GLY A 216 -23.01 -17.73 -0.89
CA GLY A 216 -23.63 -18.77 -0.05
C GLY A 216 -24.72 -19.57 -0.77
N PRO A 217 -25.63 -18.94 -1.54
CA PRO A 217 -26.65 -19.65 -2.31
C PRO A 217 -26.11 -20.47 -3.49
N THR A 218 -24.88 -20.21 -3.96
CA THR A 218 -24.26 -20.85 -5.13
C THR A 218 -23.22 -21.92 -4.75
N GLY A 219 -23.18 -22.36 -3.50
CA GLY A 219 -22.22 -23.37 -3.03
C GLY A 219 -20.83 -22.81 -2.67
N GLY A 220 -20.67 -21.48 -2.65
CA GLY A 220 -19.50 -20.80 -2.08
C GLY A 220 -18.27 -20.65 -2.98
N ALA A 221 -18.25 -21.22 -4.18
CA ALA A 221 -17.13 -21.08 -5.12
C ALA A 221 -17.37 -19.93 -6.12
N LEU A 222 -16.40 -19.02 -6.23
CA LEU A 222 -16.43 -17.92 -7.22
C LEU A 222 -16.34 -18.44 -8.67
N ALA A 223 -15.74 -19.62 -8.87
CA ALA A 223 -15.63 -20.27 -10.18
C ALA A 223 -17.00 -20.67 -10.77
N ASP A 224 -17.96 -20.96 -9.89
CA ASP A 224 -19.31 -21.37 -10.27
C ASP A 224 -20.29 -20.17 -10.32
N ALA A 225 -19.81 -18.97 -10.00
CA ALA A 225 -20.62 -17.77 -10.02
C ALA A 225 -20.89 -17.30 -11.46
N PRO A 226 -22.08 -16.75 -11.75
CA PRO A 226 -22.35 -16.06 -13.00
C PRO A 226 -21.27 -15.02 -13.34
N PRO A 227 -20.88 -14.86 -14.62
CA PRO A 227 -19.79 -13.96 -15.01
C PRO A 227 -19.91 -12.53 -14.47
N PHE A 228 -21.14 -12.01 -14.38
CA PHE A 228 -21.43 -10.70 -13.79
C PHE A 228 -21.07 -10.62 -12.31
N LEU A 229 -21.32 -11.67 -11.52
CA LEU A 229 -20.96 -11.71 -10.10
C LEU A 229 -19.45 -11.78 -9.94
N SER A 230 -18.76 -12.61 -10.73
CA SER A 230 -17.29 -12.67 -10.73
C SER A 230 -16.66 -11.33 -11.05
N PHE A 231 -17.20 -10.62 -12.06
CA PHE A 231 -16.79 -9.24 -12.40
C PHE A 231 -16.97 -8.28 -11.22
N LEU A 232 -18.13 -8.31 -10.55
CA LEU A 232 -18.43 -7.47 -9.41
C LEU A 232 -17.46 -7.70 -8.25
N PHE A 233 -17.18 -8.97 -7.92
CA PHE A 233 -16.27 -9.31 -6.82
C PHE A 233 -14.82 -8.94 -7.11
N ILE A 234 -14.36 -9.11 -8.34
CA ILE A 234 -13.04 -8.63 -8.78
C ILE A 234 -12.97 -7.11 -8.60
N GLY A 235 -13.97 -6.37 -9.05
CA GLY A 235 -14.04 -4.92 -8.88
C GLY A 235 -14.02 -4.50 -7.40
N LEU A 236 -14.81 -5.17 -6.55
CA LEU A 236 -14.81 -4.93 -5.11
C LEU A 236 -13.47 -5.25 -4.46
N ASN A 237 -12.79 -6.32 -4.88
CA ASN A 237 -11.46 -6.67 -4.38
C ASN A 237 -10.42 -5.59 -4.74
N LEU A 238 -10.45 -5.08 -5.98
CA LEU A 238 -9.56 -3.98 -6.39
C LEU A 238 -9.81 -2.69 -5.58
N VAL A 239 -11.07 -2.41 -5.24
CA VAL A 239 -11.43 -1.31 -4.34
C VAL A 239 -10.90 -1.57 -2.93
N ALA A 240 -11.09 -2.77 -2.39
CA ALA A 240 -10.63 -3.16 -1.06
C ALA A 240 -9.10 -3.08 -0.94
N GLU A 241 -8.35 -3.50 -1.96
CA GLU A 241 -6.91 -3.33 -2.06
C GLU A 241 -6.51 -1.85 -2.02
N THR A 242 -7.20 -1.00 -2.77
CA THR A 242 -6.92 0.44 -2.81
C THR A 242 -7.20 1.09 -1.45
N VAL A 243 -8.32 0.75 -0.80
CA VAL A 243 -8.68 1.22 0.54
C VAL A 243 -7.62 0.80 1.55
N THR A 244 -7.22 -0.47 1.51
CA THR A 244 -6.16 -1.03 2.33
C THR A 244 -4.85 -0.28 2.15
N ALA A 245 -4.43 -0.03 0.91
CA ALA A 245 -3.18 0.66 0.59
C ALA A 245 -3.17 2.08 1.17
N VAL A 246 -4.30 2.78 1.11
CA VAL A 246 -4.47 4.12 1.69
C VAL A 246 -4.42 4.07 3.22
N ILE A 247 -5.18 3.17 3.86
CA ILE A 247 -5.20 3.03 5.33
C ILE A 247 -3.80 2.70 5.84
N ALA A 248 -3.14 1.70 5.24
CA ALA A 248 -1.81 1.27 5.64
C ALA A 248 -0.77 2.37 5.42
N SER A 249 -0.84 3.12 4.32
CA SER A 249 0.09 4.24 4.08
C SER A 249 -0.03 5.33 5.14
N VAL A 250 -1.25 5.67 5.57
CA VAL A 250 -1.47 6.65 6.65
C VAL A 250 -1.08 6.09 8.02
N ALA A 251 -1.38 4.83 8.30
CA ALA A 251 -0.95 4.16 9.54
C ALA A 251 0.58 4.13 9.64
N MET A 252 1.28 3.86 8.54
CA MET A 252 2.74 3.93 8.48
C MET A 252 3.25 5.34 8.71
N ALA A 253 2.61 6.35 8.11
CA ALA A 253 2.96 7.74 8.38
C ALA A 253 2.83 8.11 9.86
N ALA A 254 1.79 7.59 10.54
CA ALA A 254 1.63 7.73 11.99
C ALA A 254 2.72 6.99 12.78
N LEU A 255 3.12 5.79 12.34
CA LEU A 255 4.19 5.00 12.96
C LEU A 255 5.56 5.72 12.90
N ILE A 256 5.87 6.36 11.78
CA ILE A 256 7.12 7.12 11.58
C ILE A 256 6.96 8.62 11.84
N LYS A 257 5.87 9.04 12.51
CA LYS A 257 5.56 10.45 12.81
C LYS A 257 6.74 11.26 13.35
N PRO A 258 7.55 10.78 14.32
CA PRO A 258 8.66 11.57 14.85
C PRO A 258 9.68 11.96 13.78
N LEU A 259 9.94 11.08 12.81
CA LEU A 259 10.82 11.38 11.69
C LEU A 259 10.18 12.41 10.76
N LEU A 260 8.91 12.25 10.42
CA LEU A 260 8.23 13.12 9.46
C LEU A 260 8.10 14.57 9.98
N ILE A 261 7.92 14.76 11.29
CA ILE A 261 7.87 16.10 11.91
C ILE A 261 9.19 16.86 11.72
N LEU A 262 10.34 16.18 11.78
CA LEU A 262 11.65 16.80 11.54
C LEU A 262 11.79 17.36 10.12
N TYR A 263 10.98 16.89 9.18
CA TYR A 263 10.98 17.25 7.77
C TYR A 263 9.76 18.08 7.35
N GLY A 264 9.08 18.71 8.32
CA GLY A 264 8.00 19.66 8.05
C GLY A 264 6.61 19.03 7.91
N ALA A 265 6.42 17.78 8.32
CA ALA A 265 5.06 17.30 8.60
C ALA A 265 4.46 18.17 9.70
N LYS A 266 3.22 18.62 9.50
CA LYS A 266 2.44 19.14 10.63
C LYS A 266 2.33 18.02 11.66
N PRO A 267 2.23 18.33 12.97
CA PRO A 267 1.88 17.31 13.94
C PRO A 267 0.61 16.67 13.43
N LEU A 268 0.74 15.41 12.99
CA LEU A 268 -0.25 14.72 12.18
C LEU A 268 -1.65 14.87 12.80
N PHE A 269 -1.72 14.97 14.14
CA PHE A 269 -2.92 15.32 14.89
C PHE A 269 -2.51 16.07 16.19
N PRO A 270 -3.32 17.04 16.68
CA PRO A 270 -3.23 17.53 18.06
C PRO A 270 -3.52 16.38 19.01
N ASN A 271 -2.80 16.29 20.13
CA ASN A 271 -2.98 15.24 21.13
C ASN A 271 -4.46 15.08 21.50
N ASP A 272 -4.98 13.86 21.38
CA ASP A 272 -6.15 13.43 22.15
C ASP A 272 -5.77 13.56 23.64
N GLY A 273 -6.14 14.70 24.25
CA GLY A 273 -6.17 14.95 25.69
C GLY A 273 -4.83 14.91 26.45
N GLN A 274 -4.24 16.08 26.71
CA GLN A 274 -4.13 16.60 28.08
C GLN A 274 -3.55 18.03 28.08
N ASP A 275 -4.09 18.81 29.02
CA ASP A 275 -3.71 20.15 29.47
C ASP A 275 -4.20 21.39 28.72
N SER A 276 -5.31 21.89 29.29
CA SER A 276 -5.34 23.18 29.98
C SER A 276 -5.86 24.38 29.20
N LYS A 277 -7.12 24.71 29.49
CA LYS A 277 -7.57 26.07 29.84
C LYS A 277 -6.94 27.22 29.05
N ARG A 278 -7.64 27.65 28.01
CA ARG A 278 -7.85 29.08 27.72
C ARG A 278 -9.35 29.22 27.44
N LYS A 279 -10.11 29.43 28.51
CA LYS A 279 -10.74 30.72 28.87
C LYS A 279 -11.73 31.16 27.79
#